data_AF-A0A2E0UK05-F1
#
_entry.id   AF-A0A2E0UK05-F1
#
_cell.length_a   1.000
_cell.length_b   1.000
_cell.length_c   1.000
_cell.angle_alpha   90.00
_cell.angle_beta   90.00
_cell.angle_gamma   90.00
#
_symmetry.space_group_name_H-M   'P 1'
#
loop_
_entity.id
_entity.type
_entity.pdbx_description
1 polymer ?
#
loop_
_entity_poly.entity_id
_entity_poly.type
_entity_poly.pdbx_seq_one_letter_code
_entity_poly.pdbx_strand_id
1 'polypeptide(L)'
;HAARGIHCCYDFSATPFAPSGKQSYEEALFTWIVSDFSLNDAIESGLVKTPRIVVRDDVPKSKKVLKSKLFHIYEEPEVKDDLNRRAEENEPLPDLLVNAYYLLGTDWLSTYEHWKEHGLSVPPVMITVANRTETAARIAHAFTTGKIKLSELGAEDHVLHIDSKVLAQAEEKEETEDPELELSEKEQLTKKEYAELLRQKVDTVGKKGQPGQYIRNVISVGMLSEGWDAKTVTHIMGLRAFTSQLLCEQVVGRGLRRTSYELENGMFPPEYVNIFGVPFTFLPHESPEEDGPAEPPRTVHEIEPDDSKREYEIEWPNIIRFERVPKPTLEIDWSKVKPLHLDLSNAHTIAELAPTIAGFTDLRLSEDINFLEIADQFRMQTIIFDAASQAYDRYSSSWRGNKALLLAQVVKFTSEYIARDMIQLDPPIYQEDETRRKVAMLFLMSRVVGAICENLEFNMVERNEPVLDPERSTGSTGFMNKWHTTRPCEHVRKSHINMSVFDGSWEDSHAFALDRNKHVEAWAKNDHLNFVIYYIYQGSVRRYLPDFIVRLTNGEHLILETKGIVDDQAITKARYAEQWIDSVNEDGRWGTWHYRMSTHPSEVDAVIAEVAK
;
A
#
# COMPACT_ATOMS: atom_id res chain seq x y z
N HIS A 1 46.14 12.74 3.02
CA HIS A 1 46.87 11.55 2.53
C HIS A 1 48.37 11.78 2.29
N ALA A 2 48.80 12.77 1.49
CA ALA A 2 50.23 13.01 1.21
C ALA A 2 51.10 13.33 2.44
N ALA A 3 50.59 14.11 3.40
CA ALA A 3 51.29 14.42 4.66
C ALA A 3 51.53 13.21 5.58
N ARG A 4 50.86 12.07 5.32
CA ARG A 4 51.00 10.81 6.07
C ARG A 4 51.71 9.71 5.26
N GLY A 5 52.26 10.02 4.08
CA GLY A 5 52.96 9.04 3.24
C GLY A 5 52.06 7.96 2.61
N ILE A 6 50.74 8.16 2.56
CA ILE A 6 49.81 7.17 2.01
C ILE A 6 49.81 7.30 0.48
N HIS A 7 50.38 6.31 -0.21
CA HIS A 7 50.53 6.26 -1.67
C HIS A 7 49.26 5.83 -2.42
N CYS A 8 48.46 4.95 -1.84
CA CYS A 8 47.19 4.49 -2.39
C CYS A 8 46.20 4.18 -1.26
N CYS A 9 44.90 4.30 -1.54
CA CYS A 9 43.83 3.95 -0.62
C CYS A 9 42.86 3.04 -1.38
N TYR A 10 42.59 1.87 -0.80
CA TYR A 10 41.63 0.92 -1.32
C TYR A 10 40.48 0.86 -0.32
N ASP A 11 39.28 1.18 -0.79
CA ASP A 11 38.06 1.16 0.02
C ASP A 11 37.46 -0.24 -0.02
N PHE A 12 37.47 -0.91 1.13
CA PHE A 12 36.84 -2.21 1.36
C PHE A 12 35.72 -2.06 2.41
N SER A 13 35.01 -0.94 2.41
CA SER A 13 33.90 -0.68 3.33
C SER A 13 32.88 -1.83 3.29
N ALA A 14 32.78 -2.53 4.41
CA ALA A 14 31.75 -3.50 4.72
C ALA A 14 31.20 -3.13 6.10
N THR A 15 29.88 -3.12 6.26
CA THR A 15 29.24 -2.81 7.54
C THR A 15 29.50 -3.98 8.50
N PRO A 16 30.28 -3.80 9.59
CA PRO A 16 30.50 -4.89 10.54
C PRO A 16 29.18 -5.28 11.21
N PHE A 17 28.89 -6.58 11.25
CA PHE A 17 27.71 -7.13 11.92
C PHE A 17 28.09 -7.52 13.36
N ALA A 18 27.63 -6.75 14.34
CA ALA A 18 27.73 -7.13 15.74
C ALA A 18 26.52 -7.99 16.13
N PRO A 19 26.67 -9.30 16.42
CA PRO A 19 25.55 -10.13 16.83
C PRO A 19 25.01 -9.67 18.19
N SER A 20 23.72 -9.33 18.26
CA SER A 20 23.05 -9.05 19.53
C SER A 20 22.72 -10.36 20.27
N GLY A 21 23.54 -10.72 21.26
CA GLY A 21 23.38 -11.90 22.11
C GLY A 21 24.50 -11.99 23.14
N LYS A 22 24.27 -12.64 24.29
CA LYS A 22 25.09 -12.65 25.53
C LYS A 22 26.55 -13.16 25.42
N GLN A 23 27.14 -13.25 24.24
CA GLN A 23 28.56 -13.55 24.04
C GLN A 23 29.13 -12.65 22.93
N SER A 24 29.42 -11.38 23.27
CA SER A 24 30.31 -10.57 22.43
C SER A 24 31.73 -11.13 22.60
N TYR A 25 32.24 -11.82 21.59
CA TYR A 25 33.66 -12.12 21.53
C TYR A 25 34.42 -10.80 21.30
N GLU A 26 35.57 -10.62 21.95
CA GLU A 26 36.38 -9.38 21.98
C GLU A 26 36.92 -8.91 20.60
N GLU A 27 36.62 -9.60 19.50
CA GLU A 27 37.02 -9.23 18.14
C GLU A 27 35.80 -9.15 17.21
N ALA A 28 34.98 -8.10 17.36
CA ALA A 28 33.83 -7.82 16.47
C ALA A 28 34.22 -7.13 15.14
N LEU A 29 35.50 -6.78 14.98
CA LEU A 29 36.01 -5.97 13.87
C LEU A 29 37.17 -6.70 13.18
N PHE A 30 37.21 -6.65 11.85
CA PHE A 30 38.34 -7.21 11.11
C PHE A 30 39.64 -6.50 11.49
N THR A 31 40.72 -7.26 11.69
CA THR A 31 42.03 -6.75 12.13
C THR A 31 42.70 -5.77 11.15
N TRP A 32 42.18 -5.66 9.92
CA TRP A 32 42.64 -4.74 8.88
C TRP A 32 41.81 -3.45 8.80
N ILE A 33 40.83 -3.24 9.70
CA ILE A 33 40.10 -1.97 9.79
C ILE A 33 41.07 -0.86 10.24
N VAL A 34 41.25 0.14 9.38
CA VAL A 34 42.21 1.24 9.56
C VAL A 34 41.56 2.45 10.26
N SER A 35 40.25 2.61 10.15
CA SER A 35 39.47 3.66 10.81
C SER A 35 38.03 3.20 10.99
N ASP A 36 37.48 3.36 12.18
CA ASP A 36 36.04 3.40 12.39
C ASP A 36 35.55 4.80 12.02
N PHE A 37 34.48 4.87 11.23
CA PHE A 37 33.97 6.11 10.67
C PHE A 37 32.45 6.01 10.55
N SER A 38 31.73 6.80 11.36
CA SER A 38 30.28 6.68 11.41
C SER A 38 29.64 7.15 10.09
N LEU A 39 28.45 6.64 9.79
CA LEU A 39 27.72 7.08 8.60
C LEU A 39 27.40 8.58 8.67
N ASN A 40 27.12 9.10 9.88
CA ASN A 40 26.87 10.52 10.06
C ASN A 40 28.10 11.36 9.73
N ASP A 41 29.28 10.97 10.22
CA ASP A 41 30.53 11.66 9.91
C ASP A 41 30.83 11.63 8.40
N ALA A 42 30.47 10.54 7.71
CA ALA A 42 30.59 10.43 6.25
C ALA A 42 29.68 11.41 5.50
N ILE A 43 28.47 11.64 6.00
CA ILE A 43 27.54 12.60 5.41
C ILE A 43 28.00 14.03 5.69
N GLU A 44 28.36 14.35 6.93
CA GLU A 44 28.79 15.69 7.35
C GLU A 44 30.12 16.12 6.71
N SER A 45 31.06 15.19 6.54
CA SER A 45 32.33 15.45 5.86
C SER A 45 32.23 15.45 4.32
N GLY A 46 31.05 15.15 3.77
CA GLY A 46 30.82 15.08 2.33
C GLY A 46 31.52 13.90 1.64
N LEU A 47 31.95 12.89 2.39
CA LEU A 47 32.52 11.64 1.84
C LEU A 47 31.47 10.82 1.10
N VAL A 48 30.21 10.94 1.50
CA VAL A 48 29.05 10.34 0.82
C VAL A 48 28.02 11.41 0.43
N LYS A 49 27.04 11.02 -0.38
CA LYS A 49 25.87 11.85 -0.71
C LYS A 49 25.06 12.15 0.54
N THR A 50 24.38 13.27 0.56
CA THR A 50 23.46 13.64 1.63
C THR A 50 22.04 13.13 1.32
N PRO A 51 21.44 12.27 2.17
CA PRO A 51 20.05 11.88 1.98
C PRO A 51 19.11 13.03 2.32
N ARG A 52 18.09 13.25 1.50
CA ARG A 52 17.06 14.26 1.72
C ARG A 52 15.69 13.77 1.27
N ILE A 53 14.66 14.35 1.87
CA ILE A 53 13.27 14.18 1.42
C ILE A 53 12.99 15.33 0.43
N VAL A 54 12.56 15.00 -0.79
CA VAL A 54 12.22 16.00 -1.82
C VAL A 54 10.89 16.66 -1.47
N VAL A 55 10.96 17.61 -0.55
CA VAL A 55 9.92 18.63 -0.33
C VAL A 55 10.69 19.94 -0.14
N ARG A 56 10.79 20.77 -1.18
CA ARG A 56 11.60 22.01 -1.18
C ARG A 56 11.23 22.90 0.02
N ASP A 57 12.24 23.36 0.75
CA ASP A 57 12.14 23.93 2.12
C ASP A 57 11.52 25.35 2.23
N ASP A 58 11.03 25.92 1.13
CA ASP A 58 10.37 27.24 1.14
C ASP A 58 8.87 27.10 1.53
N VAL A 59 8.59 27.10 2.85
CA VAL A 59 7.35 27.37 3.66
C VAL A 59 5.96 27.23 2.97
N PRO A 60 4.98 26.39 3.44
CA PRO A 60 4.10 26.62 4.63
C PRO A 60 3.79 25.36 5.50
N LYS A 61 2.94 25.48 6.55
CA LYS A 61 2.58 24.43 7.54
C LYS A 61 2.02 23.13 6.91
N SER A 62 1.37 23.23 5.77
CA SER A 62 0.83 22.15 4.93
C SER A 62 1.92 21.20 4.39
N LYS A 63 3.07 21.74 3.95
CA LYS A 63 4.22 20.94 3.48
C LYS A 63 4.79 20.02 4.55
N LYS A 64 4.70 20.38 5.84
CA LYS A 64 5.15 19.50 6.94
C LYS A 64 4.31 18.23 7.03
N VAL A 65 3.00 18.34 6.82
CA VAL A 65 2.07 17.20 6.85
C VAL A 65 2.39 16.27 5.67
N LEU A 66 2.50 16.82 4.46
CA LEU A 66 2.84 16.02 3.28
C LEU A 66 4.24 15.40 3.38
N LYS A 67 5.26 16.15 3.85
CA LYS A 67 6.62 15.64 4.07
C LYS A 67 6.61 14.48 5.06
N SER A 68 5.84 14.60 6.14
CA SER A 68 5.66 13.52 7.13
C SER A 68 4.97 12.30 6.51
N LYS A 69 3.90 12.50 5.72
CA LYS A 69 3.22 11.41 5.00
C LYS A 69 4.13 10.70 4.00
N LEU A 70 4.90 11.44 3.18
CA LEU A 70 5.82 10.85 2.21
C LEU A 70 7.01 10.15 2.89
N PHE A 71 7.44 10.65 4.04
CA PHE A 71 8.48 10.02 4.86
C PHE A 71 8.01 8.70 5.48
N HIS A 72 6.75 8.66 5.94
CA HIS A 72 6.10 7.47 6.52
C HIS A 72 5.10 6.82 5.57
N ILE A 73 5.31 6.91 4.26
CA ILE A 73 4.28 6.54 3.26
C ILE A 73 3.77 5.11 3.42
N TYR A 74 4.65 4.18 3.82
CA TYR A 74 4.29 2.80 4.06
C TYR A 74 3.36 2.61 5.28
N GLU A 75 3.43 3.50 6.27
CA GLU A 75 2.61 3.44 7.49
C GLU A 75 1.25 4.13 7.33
N GLU A 76 1.04 4.89 6.26
CA GLU A 76 -0.26 5.48 5.96
C GLU A 76 -1.31 4.38 5.73
N PRO A 77 -2.48 4.41 6.40
CA PRO A 77 -3.44 3.30 6.35
C PRO A 77 -3.85 2.86 4.94
N GLU A 78 -4.03 3.81 4.01
CA GLU A 78 -4.40 3.51 2.62
C GLU A 78 -3.30 2.77 1.83
N VAL A 79 -2.03 2.98 2.19
CA VAL A 79 -0.89 2.30 1.58
C VAL A 79 -0.61 0.99 2.31
N LYS A 80 -0.53 1.01 3.64
CA LYS A 80 -0.24 -0.16 4.46
C LYS A 80 -1.24 -1.28 4.23
N ASP A 81 -2.54 -0.98 4.26
CA ASP A 81 -3.59 -1.98 4.08
C ASP A 81 -3.54 -2.58 2.66
N ASP A 82 -3.34 -1.74 1.64
CA ASP A 82 -3.33 -2.18 0.24
C ASP A 82 -2.06 -2.94 -0.17
N LEU A 83 -0.89 -2.61 0.39
CA LEU A 83 0.34 -3.31 0.06
C LEU A 83 0.49 -4.65 0.82
N ASN A 84 -0.25 -4.86 1.91
CA ASN A 84 -0.14 -6.08 2.72
C ASN A 84 -1.12 -7.21 2.32
N ARG A 85 -2.06 -6.96 1.41
CA ARG A 85 -2.97 -7.99 0.87
C ARG A 85 -2.37 -8.73 -0.33
N ARG A 86 -3.03 -9.83 -0.73
CA ARG A 86 -2.81 -10.42 -2.06
C ARG A 86 -3.52 -9.53 -3.09
N ALA A 87 -2.85 -9.29 -4.20
CA ALA A 87 -3.35 -8.46 -5.29
C ALA A 87 -2.78 -8.97 -6.62
N GLU A 88 -3.57 -8.87 -7.67
CA GLU A 88 -3.11 -9.15 -9.04
C GLU A 88 -2.23 -8.01 -9.55
N GLU A 89 -1.34 -8.32 -10.50
CA GLU A 89 -0.37 -7.38 -11.08
C GLU A 89 -1.02 -6.14 -11.71
N ASN A 90 -2.21 -6.29 -12.28
CA ASN A 90 -2.94 -5.21 -12.96
C ASN A 90 -3.74 -4.31 -12.02
N GLU A 91 -3.87 -4.66 -10.72
CA GLU A 91 -4.62 -3.87 -9.76
C GLU A 91 -3.96 -2.50 -9.47
N PRO A 92 -4.75 -1.40 -9.42
CA PRO A 92 -4.23 -0.05 -9.26
C PRO A 92 -3.54 0.14 -7.91
N LEU A 93 -2.48 0.95 -7.88
CA LEU A 93 -1.80 1.36 -6.64
C LEU A 93 -2.58 2.48 -5.94
N PRO A 94 -2.43 2.67 -4.61
CA PRO A 94 -3.03 3.78 -3.87
C PRO A 94 -2.64 5.15 -4.46
N ASP A 95 -3.57 6.12 -4.48
CA ASP A 95 -3.32 7.47 -5.02
C ASP A 95 -2.09 8.13 -4.39
N LEU A 96 -1.94 8.05 -3.05
CA LEU A 96 -0.79 8.62 -2.36
C LEU A 96 0.54 8.03 -2.86
N LEU A 97 0.57 6.74 -3.17
CA LEU A 97 1.76 6.07 -3.69
C LEU A 97 2.05 6.51 -5.13
N VAL A 98 1.04 6.56 -5.99
CA VAL A 98 1.17 7.06 -7.37
C VAL A 98 1.67 8.50 -7.38
N ASN A 99 1.11 9.35 -6.52
CA ASN A 99 1.52 10.75 -6.36
C ASN A 99 2.95 10.89 -5.83
N ALA A 100 3.37 10.03 -4.90
CA ALA A 100 4.75 9.98 -4.43
C ALA A 100 5.73 9.58 -5.53
N TYR A 101 5.34 8.65 -6.42
CA TYR A 101 6.13 8.31 -7.60
C TYR A 101 6.24 9.45 -8.59
N TYR A 102 5.16 10.21 -8.85
CA TYR A 102 5.23 11.40 -9.68
C TYR A 102 6.21 12.44 -9.12
N LEU A 103 6.11 12.74 -7.82
CA LEU A 103 7.02 13.66 -7.14
C LEU A 103 8.48 13.26 -7.29
N LEU A 104 8.78 12.03 -6.90
CA LEU A 104 10.13 11.50 -6.91
C LEU A 104 10.65 11.35 -8.35
N GLY A 105 9.77 10.99 -9.28
CA GLY A 105 10.08 10.76 -10.69
C GLY A 105 10.28 12.02 -11.50
N THR A 106 9.58 13.12 -11.21
CA THR A 106 9.80 14.40 -11.87
C THR A 106 11.12 15.04 -11.42
N ASP A 107 11.50 14.90 -10.14
CA ASP A 107 12.84 15.31 -9.67
C ASP A 107 13.95 14.44 -10.31
N TRP A 108 13.69 13.13 -10.46
CA TRP A 108 14.55 12.23 -11.23
C TRP A 108 14.68 12.65 -12.69
N LEU A 109 13.58 13.04 -13.34
CA LEU A 109 13.59 13.47 -14.74
C LEU A 109 14.44 14.73 -14.93
N SER A 110 14.31 15.71 -14.03
CA SER A 110 15.16 16.90 -14.02
C SER A 110 16.64 16.52 -13.85
N THR A 111 16.94 15.55 -12.98
CA THR A 111 18.31 15.01 -12.82
C THR A 111 18.81 14.34 -14.10
N TYR A 112 17.96 13.55 -14.76
CA TYR A 112 18.29 12.85 -16.01
C TYR A 112 18.57 13.82 -17.16
N GLU A 113 17.72 14.83 -17.34
CA GLU A 113 17.89 15.88 -18.34
C GLU A 113 19.19 16.65 -18.10
N HIS A 114 19.45 17.06 -16.85
CA HIS A 114 20.70 17.72 -16.47
C HIS A 114 21.92 16.86 -16.81
N TRP A 115 21.90 15.57 -16.49
CA TRP A 115 23.00 14.65 -16.79
C TRP A 115 23.21 14.49 -18.31
N LYS A 116 22.12 14.41 -19.06
CA LYS A 116 22.14 14.31 -20.53
C LYS A 116 22.71 15.57 -21.18
N GLU A 117 22.33 16.76 -20.71
CA GLU A 117 22.87 18.04 -21.17
C GLU A 117 24.38 18.17 -20.93
N HIS A 118 24.87 17.61 -19.82
CA HIS A 118 26.30 17.56 -19.47
C HIS A 118 27.05 16.38 -20.12
N GLY A 119 26.40 15.63 -21.02
CA GLY A 119 27.03 14.57 -21.80
C GLY A 119 27.34 13.28 -21.02
N LEU A 120 26.72 13.06 -19.86
CA LEU A 120 26.87 11.80 -19.14
C LEU A 120 26.16 10.66 -19.89
N SER A 121 26.90 9.60 -20.20
CA SER A 121 26.40 8.45 -20.98
C SER A 121 25.61 7.42 -20.16
N VAL A 122 25.57 7.58 -18.84
CA VAL A 122 24.91 6.67 -17.91
C VAL A 122 23.82 7.47 -17.18
N PRO A 123 22.55 7.03 -17.19
CA PRO A 123 21.46 7.73 -16.54
C PRO A 123 21.50 7.60 -15.00
N PRO A 124 20.84 8.51 -14.27
CA PRO A 124 20.55 8.32 -12.86
C PRO A 124 19.55 7.17 -12.67
N VAL A 125 19.56 6.54 -11.49
CA VAL A 125 18.74 5.37 -11.16
C VAL A 125 17.82 5.67 -9.98
N MET A 126 16.55 5.27 -10.12
CA MET A 126 15.56 5.16 -9.05
C MET A 126 15.48 3.71 -8.56
N ILE A 127 15.39 3.51 -7.25
CA ILE A 127 15.17 2.20 -6.63
C ILE A 127 13.83 2.20 -5.88
N THR A 128 13.07 1.14 -6.04
CA THR A 128 11.92 0.79 -5.20
C THR A 128 12.22 -0.46 -4.39
N VAL A 129 12.01 -0.37 -3.08
CA VAL A 129 12.11 -1.50 -2.14
C VAL A 129 10.70 -1.87 -1.66
N ALA A 130 10.10 -2.88 -2.29
CA ALA A 130 8.76 -3.37 -1.99
C ALA A 130 8.75 -4.36 -0.82
N ASN A 131 7.61 -4.44 -0.12
CA ASN A 131 7.37 -5.40 0.96
C ASN A 131 7.19 -6.84 0.45
N ARG A 132 6.66 -7.03 -0.77
CA ARG A 132 6.25 -8.34 -1.32
C ARG A 132 6.43 -8.41 -2.84
N THR A 133 6.51 -9.62 -3.38
CA THR A 133 6.60 -9.93 -4.83
C THR A 133 5.45 -9.38 -5.63
N GLU A 134 4.23 -9.50 -5.10
CA GLU A 134 3.01 -9.01 -5.73
C GLU A 134 3.01 -7.48 -5.83
N THR A 135 3.50 -6.80 -4.79
CA THR A 135 3.68 -5.35 -4.78
C THR A 135 4.72 -4.89 -5.81
N ALA A 136 5.87 -5.57 -5.86
CA ALA A 136 6.91 -5.26 -6.86
C ALA A 136 6.40 -5.42 -8.29
N ALA A 137 5.67 -6.51 -8.57
CA ALA A 137 5.05 -6.75 -9.86
C ALA A 137 4.02 -5.66 -10.22
N ARG A 138 3.13 -5.29 -9.29
CA ARG A 138 2.16 -4.20 -9.48
C ARG A 138 2.82 -2.87 -9.81
N ILE A 139 3.93 -2.55 -9.15
CA ILE A 139 4.69 -1.32 -9.39
C ILE A 139 5.34 -1.36 -10.77
N ALA A 140 6.01 -2.47 -11.11
CA ALA A 140 6.63 -2.65 -12.42
C ALA A 140 5.59 -2.50 -13.54
N HIS A 141 4.45 -3.16 -13.39
CA HIS A 141 3.31 -3.06 -14.29
C HIS A 141 2.77 -1.63 -14.41
N ALA A 142 2.61 -0.92 -13.29
CA ALA A 142 2.12 0.46 -13.30
C ALA A 142 3.05 1.41 -14.07
N PHE A 143 4.36 1.18 -14.01
CA PHE A 143 5.35 1.92 -14.81
C PHE A 143 5.30 1.52 -16.30
N THR A 144 5.35 0.23 -16.61
CA THR A 144 5.45 -0.26 -18.01
C THR A 144 4.18 -0.06 -18.82
N THR A 145 3.02 -0.03 -18.17
CA THR A 145 1.74 0.27 -18.83
C THR A 145 1.41 1.75 -18.87
N GLY A 146 2.27 2.62 -18.33
CA GLY A 146 2.07 4.08 -18.32
C GLY A 146 0.97 4.56 -17.37
N LYS A 147 0.53 3.73 -16.42
CA LYS A 147 -0.38 4.15 -15.32
C LYS A 147 0.29 5.20 -14.44
N ILE A 148 1.61 5.09 -14.26
CA ILE A 148 2.48 6.16 -13.80
C ILE A 148 3.07 6.82 -15.06
N LYS A 149 2.65 8.05 -15.38
CA LYS A 149 2.98 8.78 -16.61
C LYS A 149 4.41 9.36 -16.58
N LEU A 150 5.39 8.49 -16.33
CA LEU A 150 6.82 8.79 -16.35
C LEU A 150 7.50 7.89 -17.38
N SER A 151 7.37 8.24 -18.67
CA SER A 151 7.80 7.39 -19.80
C SER A 151 9.27 6.97 -19.72
N GLU A 152 10.16 7.87 -19.28
CA GLU A 152 11.59 7.57 -19.15
C GLU A 152 11.91 6.55 -18.05
N LEU A 153 11.07 6.46 -17.01
CA LEU A 153 11.17 5.49 -15.91
C LEU A 153 10.33 4.23 -16.15
N GLY A 154 9.42 4.26 -17.12
CA GLY A 154 8.50 3.16 -17.45
C GLY A 154 8.81 2.40 -18.72
N ALA A 155 9.83 2.80 -19.50
CA ALA A 155 10.25 2.04 -20.67
C ALA A 155 10.69 0.61 -20.27
N GLU A 156 10.14 -0.41 -20.94
CA GLU A 156 10.32 -1.83 -20.60
C GLU A 156 11.81 -2.23 -20.53
N ASP A 157 12.63 -1.75 -21.45
CA ASP A 157 14.08 -1.99 -21.49
C ASP A 157 14.87 -1.28 -20.38
N HIS A 158 14.24 -0.41 -19.60
CA HIS A 158 14.87 0.42 -18.56
C HIS A 158 14.36 0.12 -17.15
N VAL A 159 13.30 -0.70 -17.04
CA VAL A 159 12.75 -1.21 -15.78
C VAL A 159 13.37 -2.57 -15.49
N LEU A 160 14.00 -2.70 -14.33
CA LEU A 160 14.54 -3.95 -13.83
C LEU A 160 13.69 -4.44 -12.65
N HIS A 161 12.78 -5.36 -12.92
CA HIS A 161 11.98 -6.03 -11.89
C HIS A 161 12.70 -7.28 -11.38
N ILE A 162 13.01 -7.29 -10.08
CA ILE A 162 13.75 -8.35 -9.41
C ILE A 162 12.79 -9.12 -8.51
N ASP A 163 12.36 -10.28 -8.98
CA ASP A 163 11.64 -11.25 -8.15
C ASP A 163 12.67 -12.07 -7.37
N SER A 164 12.66 -11.96 -6.04
CA SER A 164 13.58 -12.66 -5.15
C SER A 164 13.60 -14.18 -5.38
N LYS A 165 12.49 -14.76 -5.90
CA LYS A 165 12.42 -16.19 -6.23
C LYS A 165 13.28 -16.56 -7.44
N VAL A 166 13.43 -15.68 -8.42
CA VAL A 166 14.20 -15.93 -9.64
C VAL A 166 15.71 -15.87 -9.35
N LEU A 167 16.13 -14.96 -8.46
CA LEU A 167 17.53 -14.89 -8.01
C LEU A 167 17.89 -16.05 -7.08
N ALA A 168 17.04 -16.40 -6.11
CA ALA A 168 17.28 -17.52 -5.18
C ALA A 168 17.36 -18.88 -5.91
N GLN A 169 16.52 -19.12 -6.91
CA GLN A 169 16.58 -20.34 -7.75
C GLN A 169 17.88 -20.44 -8.57
N ALA A 170 18.56 -19.32 -8.80
CA ALA A 170 19.88 -19.30 -9.41
C ALA A 170 21.01 -19.44 -8.38
N GLU A 171 20.78 -19.09 -7.10
CA GLU A 171 21.77 -19.25 -6.00
C GLU A 171 21.82 -20.70 -5.54
N GLU A 172 20.69 -21.41 -5.51
CA GLU A 172 20.62 -22.82 -5.12
C GLU A 172 21.15 -23.81 -6.18
N LYS A 173 21.35 -23.38 -7.44
CA LYS A 173 21.65 -24.27 -8.57
C LYS A 173 23.09 -24.17 -9.11
N GLU A 174 24.04 -23.74 -8.28
CA GLU A 174 25.47 -23.95 -8.58
C GLU A 174 25.88 -25.43 -8.54
N GLU A 175 25.05 -26.37 -8.04
CA GLU A 175 25.47 -27.77 -7.81
C GLU A 175 24.78 -28.88 -8.61
N THR A 176 23.80 -28.66 -9.49
CA THR A 176 23.24 -29.77 -10.28
C THR A 176 22.78 -29.35 -11.69
N GLU A 177 23.41 -29.96 -12.70
CA GLU A 177 22.97 -29.95 -14.10
C GLU A 177 21.90 -31.03 -14.30
N ASP A 178 20.69 -30.66 -14.74
CA ASP A 178 19.80 -31.59 -15.43
C ASP A 178 18.94 -30.83 -16.45
N PRO A 179 19.01 -31.16 -17.76
CA PRO A 179 18.31 -30.43 -18.80
C PRO A 179 17.11 -31.22 -19.34
N GLU A 180 15.88 -30.81 -19.04
CA GLU A 180 14.75 -31.07 -19.93
C GLU A 180 13.53 -30.23 -19.52
N LEU A 181 13.13 -29.29 -20.38
CA LEU A 181 11.76 -28.78 -20.53
C LEU A 181 11.73 -27.80 -21.73
N GLU A 182 11.09 -28.22 -22.81
CA GLU A 182 10.84 -27.44 -24.03
C GLU A 182 9.82 -26.31 -23.77
N LEU A 183 10.13 -25.07 -24.17
CA LEU A 183 9.13 -24.01 -24.37
C LEU A 183 9.48 -23.05 -25.54
N SER A 184 8.42 -22.42 -26.03
CA SER A 184 8.13 -21.78 -27.33
C SER A 184 9.06 -20.69 -27.90
N GLU A 185 8.97 -20.55 -29.23
CA GLU A 185 9.66 -19.60 -30.11
C GLU A 185 9.37 -18.11 -29.81
N LYS A 186 10.12 -17.54 -28.86
CA LYS A 186 10.70 -16.18 -28.93
C LYS A 186 11.69 -16.04 -27.76
N GLU A 187 12.98 -16.03 -28.14
CA GLU A 187 14.15 -15.83 -27.28
C GLU A 187 14.46 -16.99 -26.31
N GLN A 188 15.10 -18.02 -26.87
CA GLN A 188 15.57 -19.22 -26.17
C GLN A 188 16.75 -18.91 -25.23
N LEU A 189 16.47 -18.30 -24.09
CA LEU A 189 17.33 -18.41 -22.90
C LEU A 189 16.73 -19.48 -22.00
N THR A 190 17.53 -20.46 -21.59
CA THR A 190 17.13 -21.36 -20.50
C THR A 190 16.85 -20.54 -19.24
N LYS A 191 16.04 -21.05 -18.30
CA LYS A 191 15.78 -20.35 -17.02
C LYS A 191 17.08 -19.95 -16.29
N LYS A 192 18.14 -20.77 -16.44
CA LYS A 192 19.48 -20.53 -15.88
C LYS A 192 20.18 -19.35 -16.57
N GLU A 193 20.20 -19.31 -17.90
CA GLU A 193 20.80 -18.22 -18.66
C GLU A 193 20.05 -16.90 -18.47
N TYR A 194 18.71 -16.95 -18.36
CA TYR A 194 17.90 -15.78 -18.05
C TYR A 194 18.20 -15.22 -16.66
N ALA A 195 18.34 -16.10 -15.65
CA ALA A 195 18.68 -15.67 -14.30
C ALA A 195 20.11 -15.09 -14.22
N GLU A 196 21.06 -15.68 -14.95
CA GLU A 196 22.43 -15.16 -15.05
C GLU A 196 22.46 -13.80 -15.77
N LEU A 197 21.69 -13.64 -16.86
CA LEU A 197 21.54 -12.35 -17.53
C LEU A 197 20.93 -11.29 -16.59
N LEU A 198 19.94 -11.67 -15.79
CA LEU A 198 19.34 -10.78 -14.79
C LEU A 198 20.38 -10.36 -13.74
N ARG A 199 21.18 -11.30 -13.22
CA ARG A 199 22.27 -10.98 -12.28
C ARG A 199 23.28 -10.01 -12.89
N GLN A 200 23.75 -10.31 -14.08
CA GLN A 200 24.69 -9.43 -14.78
C GLN A 200 24.10 -8.04 -15.01
N LYS A 201 22.82 -7.93 -15.37
CA LYS A 201 22.12 -6.64 -15.47
C LYS A 201 22.07 -5.93 -14.12
N VAL A 202 21.71 -6.61 -13.03
CA VAL A 202 21.69 -6.06 -11.67
C VAL A 202 23.08 -5.54 -11.28
N ASP A 203 24.11 -6.37 -11.34
CA ASP A 203 25.47 -6.04 -10.88
C ASP A 203 26.14 -4.93 -11.70
N THR A 204 25.63 -4.66 -12.90
CA THR A 204 26.17 -3.67 -13.81
C THR A 204 25.29 -2.44 -14.00
N VAL A 205 24.24 -2.28 -13.18
CA VAL A 205 23.45 -1.05 -13.13
C VAL A 205 24.38 0.16 -12.95
N GLY A 206 24.26 1.14 -13.84
CA GLY A 206 25.06 2.36 -13.78
C GLY A 206 26.52 2.20 -14.27
N LYS A 207 26.90 1.06 -14.88
CA LYS A 207 28.24 0.84 -15.44
C LYS A 207 28.24 1.01 -16.96
N LYS A 208 29.13 1.86 -17.48
CA LYS A 208 29.25 2.14 -18.92
C LYS A 208 29.73 0.90 -19.69
N GLY A 209 29.09 0.61 -20.83
CA GLY A 209 29.41 -0.50 -21.73
C GLY A 209 28.92 -1.86 -21.26
N GLN A 210 28.15 -1.92 -20.18
CA GLN A 210 27.69 -3.16 -19.54
C GLN A 210 26.17 -3.33 -19.68
N PRO A 211 25.61 -4.55 -19.49
CA PRO A 211 24.18 -4.82 -19.67
C PRO A 211 23.25 -3.92 -18.86
N GLY A 212 23.65 -3.51 -17.66
CA GLY A 212 22.89 -2.64 -16.76
C GLY A 212 23.05 -1.14 -17.04
N GLN A 213 23.82 -0.72 -18.06
CA GLN A 213 24.11 0.70 -18.32
C GLN A 213 22.86 1.57 -18.41
N TYR A 214 21.82 1.09 -19.09
CA TYR A 214 20.63 1.88 -19.41
C TYR A 214 19.46 1.67 -18.46
N ILE A 215 19.64 0.88 -17.39
CA ILE A 215 18.62 0.71 -16.37
C ILE A 215 18.41 2.03 -15.63
N ARG A 216 17.15 2.38 -15.40
CA ARG A 216 16.73 3.65 -14.77
C ARG A 216 15.85 3.43 -13.56
N ASN A 217 15.09 2.33 -13.54
CA ASN A 217 14.17 2.02 -12.46
C ASN A 217 14.40 0.57 -12.01
N VAL A 218 14.88 0.39 -10.78
CA VAL A 218 15.09 -0.93 -10.17
C VAL A 218 13.98 -1.18 -9.17
N ILE A 219 13.19 -2.23 -9.35
CA ILE A 219 12.08 -2.58 -8.48
C ILE A 219 12.38 -3.95 -7.88
N SER A 220 12.58 -3.98 -6.56
CA SER A 220 13.01 -5.20 -5.85
C SER A 220 12.17 -5.46 -4.62
N VAL A 221 12.03 -6.74 -4.28
CA VAL A 221 11.49 -7.19 -2.99
C VAL A 221 12.63 -7.46 -2.03
N GLY A 222 12.52 -6.97 -0.81
CA GLY A 222 13.50 -7.28 0.21
C GLY A 222 14.84 -6.56 -0.02
N MET A 223 15.94 -7.22 0.31
CA MET A 223 17.28 -6.67 0.12
C MET A 223 17.83 -7.14 -1.23
N LEU A 224 18.39 -6.21 -2.02
CA LEU A 224 19.27 -6.58 -3.13
C LEU A 224 20.49 -7.35 -2.57
N SER A 225 21.13 -8.18 -3.38
CA SER A 225 22.31 -8.95 -2.97
C SER A 225 23.38 -8.06 -2.31
N GLU A 226 24.10 -8.66 -1.37
CA GLU A 226 25.26 -8.04 -0.73
C GLU A 226 26.33 -7.76 -1.79
N GLY A 227 26.92 -6.56 -1.79
CA GLY A 227 27.93 -6.16 -2.80
C GLY A 227 27.40 -5.43 -4.04
N TRP A 228 26.09 -5.20 -4.18
CA TRP A 228 25.56 -4.35 -5.26
C TRP A 228 26.03 -2.89 -5.11
N ASP A 229 26.88 -2.45 -6.06
CA ASP A 229 27.56 -1.16 -6.04
C ASP A 229 27.20 -0.29 -7.27
N ALA A 230 26.13 0.51 -7.12
CA ALA A 230 25.69 1.45 -8.14
C ALA A 230 25.84 2.91 -7.66
N LYS A 231 26.78 3.65 -8.26
CA LYS A 231 27.03 5.07 -7.94
C LYS A 231 25.96 6.02 -8.51
N THR A 232 25.17 5.56 -9.47
CA THR A 232 24.17 6.37 -10.18
C THR A 232 22.81 6.42 -9.49
N VAL A 233 22.67 5.76 -8.34
CA VAL A 233 21.44 5.82 -7.55
C VAL A 233 21.26 7.23 -7.00
N THR A 234 20.13 7.84 -7.32
CA THR A 234 19.78 9.21 -6.92
C THR A 234 18.43 9.29 -6.21
N HIS A 235 17.56 8.30 -6.40
CA HIS A 235 16.20 8.29 -5.86
C HIS A 235 15.86 6.93 -5.25
N ILE A 236 15.24 6.92 -4.07
CA ILE A 236 14.84 5.71 -3.33
C ILE A 236 13.38 5.84 -2.85
N MET A 237 12.59 4.81 -3.14
CA MET A 237 11.23 4.62 -2.65
C MET A 237 11.16 3.38 -1.75
N GLY A 238 10.95 3.59 -0.46
CA GLY A 238 10.76 2.52 0.53
C GLY A 238 9.28 2.19 0.75
N LEU A 239 8.87 0.96 0.44
CA LEU A 239 7.48 0.50 0.55
C LEU A 239 7.40 -0.77 1.39
N ARG A 240 8.08 -0.76 2.54
CA ARG A 240 8.09 -1.86 3.50
C ARG A 240 8.24 -1.34 4.92
N ALA A 241 7.88 -2.18 5.89
CA ALA A 241 8.17 -1.91 7.30
C ALA A 241 9.68 -1.93 7.52
N PHE A 242 10.21 -0.83 8.04
CA PHE A 242 11.60 -0.71 8.48
C PHE A 242 11.66 -0.80 10.00
N THR A 243 11.74 -2.03 10.51
CA THR A 243 11.69 -2.31 11.94
C THR A 243 13.02 -2.09 12.68
N SER A 244 14.12 -1.88 11.96
CA SER A 244 15.44 -1.60 12.54
C SER A 244 16.17 -0.48 11.79
N GLN A 245 16.99 0.28 12.53
CA GLN A 245 17.89 1.28 11.93
C GLN A 245 18.86 0.65 10.93
N LEU A 246 19.39 -0.54 11.25
CA LEU A 246 20.30 -1.27 10.35
C LEU A 246 19.68 -1.53 8.97
N LEU A 247 18.41 -1.94 8.91
CA LEU A 247 17.73 -2.17 7.63
C LEU A 247 17.52 -0.86 6.86
N CYS A 248 17.27 0.25 7.56
CA CYS A 248 17.22 1.58 6.94
C CYS A 248 18.59 1.93 6.34
N GLU A 249 19.67 1.78 7.11
CA GLU A 249 21.05 2.07 6.66
C GLU A 249 21.44 1.22 5.45
N GLN A 250 21.07 -0.06 5.43
CA GLN A 250 21.34 -0.95 4.30
C GLN A 250 20.62 -0.53 3.01
N VAL A 251 19.41 0.02 3.10
CA VAL A 251 18.68 0.51 1.94
C VAL A 251 19.19 1.88 1.50
N VAL A 252 19.33 2.82 2.44
CA VAL A 252 19.82 4.18 2.17
C VAL A 252 21.25 4.15 1.66
N GLY A 253 22.12 3.34 2.25
CA GLY A 253 23.55 3.21 1.91
C GLY A 253 23.81 2.88 0.44
N ARG A 254 22.88 2.21 -0.24
CA ARG A 254 22.96 1.94 -1.69
C ARG A 254 22.89 3.20 -2.53
N GLY A 255 22.23 4.24 -2.03
CA GLY A 255 22.12 5.54 -2.67
C GLY A 255 23.15 6.57 -2.18
N LEU A 256 23.96 6.27 -1.17
CA LEU A 256 24.89 7.25 -0.59
C LEU A 256 26.21 7.38 -1.35
N ARG A 257 26.54 6.42 -2.21
CA ARG A 257 27.82 6.43 -2.94
C ARG A 257 27.89 7.59 -3.93
N ARG A 258 28.96 8.39 -3.85
CA ARG A 258 29.18 9.53 -4.74
C ARG A 258 29.43 9.09 -6.19
N THR A 259 28.96 9.90 -7.12
CA THR A 259 29.25 9.75 -8.55
C THR A 259 30.67 10.20 -8.87
N SER A 260 31.16 11.24 -8.20
CA SER A 260 32.50 11.79 -8.37
C SER A 260 33.18 12.09 -7.04
N TYR A 261 34.50 11.93 -7.03
CA TYR A 261 35.41 12.35 -5.95
C TYR A 261 36.39 13.43 -6.44
N GLU A 262 36.06 14.12 -7.53
CA GLU A 262 36.83 15.28 -7.95
C GLU A 262 36.56 16.46 -7.01
N LEU A 263 37.62 17.20 -6.67
CA LEU A 263 37.55 18.35 -5.79
C LEU A 263 37.33 19.62 -6.59
N GLU A 264 36.34 20.41 -6.17
CA GLU A 264 36.12 21.76 -6.66
C GLU A 264 36.50 22.74 -5.54
N ASN A 265 37.43 23.66 -5.81
CA ASN A 265 37.95 24.60 -4.81
C ASN A 265 38.49 23.92 -3.53
N GLY A 266 39.00 22.69 -3.65
CA GLY A 266 39.55 21.91 -2.53
C GLY A 266 38.51 21.19 -1.66
N MET A 267 37.22 21.24 -2.03
CA MET A 267 36.12 20.54 -1.35
C MET A 267 35.37 19.63 -2.32
N PHE A 268 34.70 18.59 -1.82
CA PHE A 268 33.80 17.80 -2.65
C PHE A 268 32.51 18.59 -2.91
N PRO A 269 32.00 18.62 -4.16
CA PRO A 269 30.71 19.25 -4.44
C PRO A 269 29.58 18.51 -3.71
N PRO A 270 28.49 19.18 -3.34
CA PRO A 270 27.36 18.50 -2.71
C PRO A 270 26.67 17.57 -3.71
N GLU A 271 26.46 16.31 -3.32
CA GLU A 271 25.62 15.37 -4.04
C GLU A 271 24.52 14.87 -3.10
N TYR A 272 23.33 14.61 -3.63
CA TYR A 272 22.15 14.24 -2.85
C TYR A 272 21.56 12.91 -3.30
N VAL A 273 20.91 12.23 -2.36
CA VAL A 273 19.98 11.13 -2.67
C VAL A 273 18.61 11.46 -2.10
N ASN A 274 17.59 11.32 -2.94
CA ASN A 274 16.21 11.68 -2.66
C ASN A 274 15.44 10.46 -2.18
N ILE A 275 14.82 10.52 -1.01
CA ILE A 275 14.27 9.34 -0.35
C ILE A 275 12.84 9.59 0.16
N PHE A 276 11.92 8.69 -0.19
CA PHE A 276 10.58 8.57 0.39
C PHE A 276 10.40 7.20 1.06
N GLY A 277 9.60 7.15 2.12
CA GLY A 277 9.19 5.90 2.77
C GLY A 277 10.26 5.12 3.52
N VAL A 278 11.45 5.70 3.73
CA VAL A 278 12.50 5.13 4.59
C VAL A 278 12.70 6.07 5.78
N PRO A 279 12.19 5.74 6.98
CA PRO A 279 12.20 6.62 8.14
C PRO A 279 13.58 6.66 8.83
N PHE A 280 14.63 7.00 8.08
CA PHE A 280 15.99 7.10 8.58
C PHE A 280 16.16 8.39 9.39
N THR A 281 16.62 8.26 10.64
CA THR A 281 16.91 9.39 11.54
C THR A 281 18.42 9.56 11.67
N PHE A 282 18.92 10.76 11.40
CA PHE A 282 20.35 11.11 11.46
C PHE A 282 20.91 11.12 12.89
N LEU A 283 20.04 11.30 13.87
CA LEU A 283 20.38 11.30 15.27
C LEU A 283 19.82 10.03 15.87
N PRO A 284 20.63 9.17 16.52
CA PRO A 284 20.06 8.29 17.52
C PRO A 284 19.37 9.22 18.53
N HIS A 285 18.04 9.14 18.62
CA HIS A 285 17.46 9.42 19.91
C HIS A 285 18.07 8.37 20.83
N GLU A 286 19.06 8.78 21.63
CA GLU A 286 19.17 8.27 22.98
C GLU A 286 17.75 8.41 23.51
N SER A 287 17.02 7.30 23.49
CA SER A 287 15.80 7.21 24.26
C SER A 287 16.25 7.58 25.66
N PRO A 288 15.66 8.60 26.32
CA PRO A 288 15.88 8.73 27.74
C PRO A 288 15.48 7.37 28.30
N GLU A 289 16.43 6.63 28.85
CA GLU A 289 16.12 5.50 29.69
C GLU A 289 15.20 6.06 30.77
N GLU A 290 13.89 5.81 30.64
CA GLU A 290 12.93 6.08 31.69
C GLU A 290 13.19 5.06 32.80
N ASP A 291 14.23 5.31 33.60
CA ASP A 291 14.45 4.69 34.91
C ASP A 291 13.44 5.28 35.91
N GLY A 292 12.17 5.03 35.63
CA GLY A 292 11.09 5.13 36.61
C GLY A 292 10.95 3.80 37.36
N PRO A 293 10.56 3.81 38.65
CA PRO A 293 10.25 2.56 39.35
C PRO A 293 9.17 1.80 38.56
N ALA A 294 9.44 0.52 38.28
CA ALA A 294 8.52 -0.34 37.54
C ALA A 294 7.10 -0.25 38.11
N GLU A 295 6.14 0.13 37.27
CA GLU A 295 4.73 0.08 37.63
C GLU A 295 4.40 -1.34 38.13
N PRO A 296 3.60 -1.49 39.20
CA PRO A 296 3.19 -2.80 39.66
C PRO A 296 2.54 -3.58 38.51
N PRO A 297 2.77 -4.90 38.42
CA PRO A 297 2.26 -5.70 37.31
C PRO A 297 0.73 -5.55 37.25
N ARG A 298 0.25 -5.01 36.13
CA ARG A 298 -1.18 -4.85 35.85
C ARG A 298 -1.81 -6.25 35.80
N THR A 299 -3.02 -6.40 36.34
CA THR A 299 -3.76 -7.67 36.27
C THR A 299 -3.93 -8.07 34.81
N VAL A 300 -3.43 -9.26 34.47
CA VAL A 300 -3.56 -9.83 33.13
C VAL A 300 -4.78 -10.73 33.12
N HIS A 301 -5.75 -10.37 32.29
CA HIS A 301 -6.93 -11.15 31.98
C HIS A 301 -6.64 -12.10 30.82
N GLU A 302 -6.99 -13.37 30.97
CA GLU A 302 -6.88 -14.38 29.92
C GLU A 302 -8.22 -14.52 29.20
N ILE A 303 -8.22 -14.30 27.89
CA ILE A 303 -9.42 -14.33 27.04
C ILE A 303 -9.38 -15.60 26.19
N GLU A 304 -10.42 -16.42 26.32
CA GLU A 304 -10.55 -17.69 25.61
C GLU A 304 -12.02 -18.11 25.42
N PRO A 305 -12.31 -19.00 24.46
CA PRO A 305 -13.59 -19.71 24.44
C PRO A 305 -13.76 -20.55 25.70
N ASP A 306 -14.93 -20.46 26.34
CA ASP A 306 -15.26 -21.18 27.57
C ASP A 306 -16.04 -22.46 27.22
N ASP A 307 -15.43 -23.62 27.42
CA ASP A 307 -16.04 -24.93 27.14
C ASP A 307 -17.38 -25.13 27.87
N SER A 308 -17.58 -24.50 29.03
CA SER A 308 -18.86 -24.57 29.76
C SER A 308 -19.98 -23.75 29.11
N LYS A 309 -19.63 -22.85 28.19
CA LYS A 309 -20.51 -21.92 27.46
C LYS A 309 -20.63 -22.27 25.98
N ARG A 310 -20.32 -23.51 25.60
CA ARG A 310 -20.37 -23.98 24.21
C ARG A 310 -21.75 -23.82 23.55
N GLU A 311 -22.83 -23.78 24.34
CA GLU A 311 -24.18 -23.46 23.84
C GLU A 311 -24.28 -22.08 23.18
N TYR A 312 -23.40 -21.12 23.55
CA TYR A 312 -23.33 -19.78 22.96
C TYR A 312 -22.33 -19.69 21.80
N GLU A 313 -21.78 -20.82 21.33
CA GLU A 313 -20.88 -20.85 20.18
C GLU A 313 -21.60 -20.35 18.92
N ILE A 314 -21.05 -19.31 18.28
CA ILE A 314 -21.54 -18.78 17.00
C ILE A 314 -20.57 -19.21 15.89
N GLU A 315 -21.13 -19.77 14.83
CA GLU A 315 -20.44 -20.15 13.59
C GLU A 315 -20.84 -19.23 12.43
N TRP A 316 -19.95 -19.04 11.47
CA TRP A 316 -20.20 -18.22 10.28
C TRP A 316 -19.46 -18.77 9.05
N PRO A 317 -19.91 -18.45 7.84
CA PRO A 317 -19.15 -18.81 6.63
C PRO A 317 -17.84 -18.01 6.59
N ASN A 318 -16.71 -18.71 6.50
CA ASN A 318 -15.41 -18.07 6.32
C ASN A 318 -15.18 -17.76 4.84
N ILE A 319 -15.73 -16.63 4.39
CA ILE A 319 -15.69 -16.20 2.99
C ILE A 319 -14.37 -15.47 2.71
N ILE A 320 -13.54 -16.04 1.83
CA ILE A 320 -12.29 -15.43 1.41
C ILE A 320 -12.48 -14.44 0.25
N ARG A 321 -13.48 -14.67 -0.61
CA ARG A 321 -13.86 -13.81 -1.73
C ARG A 321 -15.25 -14.18 -2.26
N PHE A 322 -15.82 -13.31 -3.07
CA PHE A 322 -17.00 -13.63 -3.88
C PHE A 322 -16.58 -13.90 -5.33
N GLU A 323 -17.00 -15.04 -5.86
CA GLU A 323 -16.95 -15.31 -7.29
C GLU A 323 -18.20 -14.69 -7.94
N ARG A 324 -17.98 -13.87 -8.95
CA ARG A 324 -19.03 -13.05 -9.54
C ARG A 324 -19.52 -13.72 -10.81
N VAL A 325 -20.82 -13.92 -10.93
CA VAL A 325 -21.44 -14.34 -12.19
C VAL A 325 -21.84 -13.08 -12.95
N PRO A 326 -21.12 -12.69 -14.02
CA PRO A 326 -21.44 -11.48 -14.77
C PRO A 326 -22.70 -11.68 -15.61
N LYS A 327 -23.54 -10.65 -15.68
CA LYS A 327 -24.60 -10.56 -16.69
C LYS A 327 -23.97 -10.50 -18.09
N PRO A 328 -24.58 -11.11 -19.12
CA PRO A 328 -24.09 -11.04 -20.49
C PRO A 328 -24.22 -9.63 -21.11
N THR A 329 -25.04 -8.75 -20.50
CA THR A 329 -25.28 -7.37 -20.95
C THR A 329 -25.14 -6.39 -19.78
N LEU A 330 -24.36 -5.32 -19.96
CA LEU A 330 -24.28 -4.20 -19.02
C LEU A 330 -25.56 -3.33 -19.15
N GLU A 331 -26.52 -3.56 -18.26
CA GLU A 331 -27.64 -2.64 -18.04
C GLU A 331 -27.39 -1.85 -16.75
N ILE A 332 -27.32 -0.52 -16.87
CA ILE A 332 -27.05 0.37 -15.74
C ILE A 332 -28.38 0.90 -15.20
N ASP A 333 -28.69 0.52 -13.97
CA ASP A 333 -29.74 1.13 -13.18
C ASP A 333 -29.18 2.36 -12.48
N TRP A 334 -29.37 3.53 -13.09
CA TRP A 334 -28.91 4.81 -12.56
C TRP A 334 -29.50 5.16 -11.19
N SER A 335 -30.61 4.54 -10.76
CA SER A 335 -31.14 4.74 -9.41
C SER A 335 -30.29 4.08 -8.32
N LYS A 336 -29.46 3.09 -8.70
CA LYS A 336 -28.54 2.37 -7.81
C LYS A 336 -27.10 2.87 -7.89
N VAL A 337 -26.81 3.79 -8.82
CA VAL A 337 -25.48 4.37 -8.99
C VAL A 337 -25.24 5.43 -7.90
N LYS A 338 -24.17 5.26 -7.13
CA LYS A 338 -23.81 6.20 -6.06
C LYS A 338 -22.83 7.27 -6.57
N PRO A 339 -23.02 8.54 -6.21
CA PRO A 339 -22.03 9.57 -6.46
C PRO A 339 -20.77 9.32 -5.62
N LEU A 340 -19.62 9.64 -6.19
CA LEU A 340 -18.33 9.72 -5.52
C LEU A 340 -18.18 11.13 -4.95
N HIS A 341 -18.11 11.24 -3.63
CA HIS A 341 -17.75 12.47 -2.94
C HIS A 341 -16.24 12.51 -2.73
N LEU A 342 -15.61 13.61 -3.15
CA LEU A 342 -14.18 13.84 -2.96
C LEU A 342 -14.00 15.13 -2.16
N ASP A 343 -13.60 14.98 -0.91
CA ASP A 343 -13.19 16.07 -0.05
C ASP A 343 -11.75 16.49 -0.37
N LEU A 344 -11.63 17.69 -0.92
CA LEU A 344 -10.41 18.40 -1.27
C LEU A 344 -10.20 19.59 -0.31
N SER A 345 -10.74 19.58 0.90
CA SER A 345 -10.47 20.63 1.91
C SER A 345 -8.98 20.71 2.28
N ASN A 346 -8.21 19.63 2.07
CA ASN A 346 -6.74 19.62 2.05
C ASN A 346 -6.14 19.96 0.66
N ALA A 347 -6.86 20.75 -0.14
CA ALA A 347 -6.61 21.19 -1.52
C ALA A 347 -5.19 21.72 -1.78
N HIS A 348 -4.55 22.24 -0.74
CA HIS A 348 -3.20 22.74 -0.82
C HIS A 348 -2.20 21.66 -1.27
N THR A 349 -2.41 20.40 -0.84
CA THR A 349 -1.62 19.25 -1.32
C THR A 349 -1.80 19.04 -2.83
N ILE A 350 -3.01 19.24 -3.35
CA ILE A 350 -3.28 19.09 -4.79
C ILE A 350 -2.66 20.25 -5.56
N ALA A 351 -2.82 21.49 -5.10
CA ALA A 351 -2.23 22.67 -5.73
C ALA A 351 -0.70 22.65 -5.77
N GLU A 352 -0.06 22.11 -4.73
CA GLU A 352 1.39 21.96 -4.67
C GLU A 352 1.93 20.84 -5.58
N LEU A 353 1.16 19.76 -5.76
CA LEU A 353 1.60 18.55 -6.48
C LEU A 353 1.17 18.47 -7.93
N ALA A 354 0.09 19.16 -8.27
CA ALA A 354 -0.45 19.24 -9.61
C ALA A 354 0.61 19.59 -10.68
N PRO A 355 1.49 20.61 -10.50
CA PRO A 355 2.46 20.96 -11.52
C PRO A 355 3.48 19.83 -11.75
N THR A 356 3.88 19.13 -10.69
CA THR A 356 4.83 18.01 -10.77
C THR A 356 4.24 16.79 -11.49
N ILE A 357 2.95 16.50 -11.27
CA ILE A 357 2.22 15.38 -11.91
C ILE A 357 2.02 15.59 -13.41
N ALA A 358 1.98 16.83 -13.88
CA ALA A 358 1.91 17.15 -15.31
C ALA A 358 3.28 17.41 -15.96
N GLY A 359 4.38 17.15 -15.24
CA GLY A 359 5.73 17.24 -15.81
C GLY A 359 6.30 18.65 -15.89
N PHE A 360 5.78 19.63 -15.15
CA PHE A 360 6.39 20.97 -15.07
C PHE A 360 7.59 20.98 -14.13
N THR A 361 8.74 21.46 -14.63
CA THR A 361 10.02 21.55 -13.89
C THR A 361 10.21 22.89 -13.18
N ASP A 362 9.49 23.95 -13.59
CA ASP A 362 9.62 25.31 -13.04
C ASP A 362 8.40 25.73 -12.18
N LEU A 363 8.47 25.43 -10.88
CA LEU A 363 7.41 25.66 -9.89
C LEU A 363 7.29 27.12 -9.41
N ARG A 364 7.93 28.08 -10.09
CA ARG A 364 7.93 29.51 -9.72
C ARG A 364 6.65 30.25 -10.13
N LEU A 365 5.78 29.61 -10.89
CA LEU A 365 4.52 30.18 -11.36
C LEU A 365 3.45 30.04 -10.28
N SER A 366 2.62 31.08 -10.11
CA SER A 366 1.53 31.12 -9.13
C SER A 366 0.59 29.91 -9.27
N GLU A 367 -0.05 29.48 -8.18
CA GLU A 367 -0.97 28.32 -8.13
C GLU A 367 -1.89 28.24 -9.37
N ASP A 368 -2.54 29.34 -9.75
CA ASP A 368 -3.47 29.38 -10.89
C ASP A 368 -2.82 29.14 -12.28
N ILE A 369 -1.55 29.53 -12.46
CA ILE A 369 -0.83 29.34 -13.74
C ILE A 369 -0.50 27.85 -13.93
N ASN A 370 -0.11 27.16 -12.85
CA ASN A 370 0.16 25.72 -12.91
C ASN A 370 -1.09 24.92 -13.26
N PHE A 371 -2.26 25.22 -12.66
CA PHE A 371 -3.50 24.50 -12.97
C PHE A 371 -3.90 24.62 -14.45
N LEU A 372 -3.80 25.83 -15.03
CA LEU A 372 -4.14 26.09 -16.43
C LEU A 372 -3.28 25.30 -17.41
N GLU A 373 -1.96 25.27 -17.21
CA GLU A 373 -1.06 24.55 -18.11
C GLU A 373 -1.25 23.02 -18.05
N ILE A 374 -1.55 22.47 -16.86
CA ILE A 374 -1.88 21.04 -16.69
C ILE A 374 -3.20 20.70 -17.42
N ALA A 375 -4.22 21.53 -17.22
CA ALA A 375 -5.54 21.33 -17.79
C ALA A 375 -5.55 21.47 -19.32
N ASP A 376 -4.62 22.23 -19.91
CA ASP A 376 -4.44 22.36 -21.35
C ASP A 376 -3.74 21.13 -21.96
N GLN A 377 -2.87 20.45 -21.22
CA GLN A 377 -2.25 19.20 -21.67
C GLN A 377 -3.22 18.01 -21.64
N PHE A 378 -4.16 17.97 -20.70
CA PHE A 378 -5.07 16.84 -20.52
C PHE A 378 -6.52 17.20 -20.84
N ARG A 379 -6.99 16.79 -22.03
CA ARG A 379 -8.41 16.89 -22.39
C ARG A 379 -9.26 16.01 -21.47
N MET A 380 -10.48 16.45 -21.14
CA MET A 380 -11.43 15.63 -20.36
C MET A 380 -11.66 14.24 -20.98
N GLN A 381 -11.68 14.16 -22.31
CA GLN A 381 -11.78 12.87 -23.03
C GLN A 381 -10.59 11.92 -22.72
N THR A 382 -9.39 12.47 -22.50
CA THR A 382 -8.23 11.68 -22.09
C THR A 382 -8.43 11.11 -20.69
N ILE A 383 -8.97 11.90 -19.76
CA ILE A 383 -9.28 11.46 -18.38
C ILE A 383 -10.36 10.38 -18.40
N ILE A 384 -11.43 10.56 -19.19
CA ILE A 384 -12.49 9.56 -19.39
C ILE A 384 -11.91 8.25 -19.92
N PHE A 385 -11.06 8.33 -20.94
CA PHE A 385 -10.48 7.14 -21.56
C PHE A 385 -9.49 6.43 -20.62
N ASP A 386 -8.67 7.18 -19.89
CA ASP A 386 -7.73 6.65 -18.89
C ASP A 386 -8.50 5.91 -17.78
N ALA A 387 -9.50 6.56 -17.19
CA ALA A 387 -10.35 5.95 -16.16
C ALA A 387 -11.10 4.72 -16.68
N ALA A 388 -11.65 4.78 -17.90
CA ALA A 388 -12.35 3.66 -18.52
C ALA A 388 -11.40 2.49 -18.88
N SER A 389 -10.19 2.78 -19.34
CA SER A 389 -9.18 1.76 -19.65
C SER A 389 -8.76 1.02 -18.38
N GLN A 390 -8.48 1.76 -17.29
CA GLN A 390 -8.13 1.17 -16.00
C GLN A 390 -9.29 0.34 -15.42
N ALA A 391 -10.53 0.82 -15.54
CA ALA A 391 -11.71 0.04 -15.15
C ALA A 391 -11.88 -1.22 -16.02
N TYR A 392 -11.66 -1.11 -17.32
CA TYR A 392 -11.75 -2.23 -18.26
C TYR A 392 -10.69 -3.31 -17.96
N ASP A 393 -9.45 -2.93 -17.67
CA ASP A 393 -8.36 -3.86 -17.36
C ASP A 393 -8.68 -4.75 -16.16
N ARG A 394 -9.49 -4.26 -15.21
CA ARG A 394 -9.96 -5.00 -14.04
C ARG A 394 -10.90 -6.15 -14.39
N TYR A 395 -11.71 -6.02 -15.45
CA TYR A 395 -12.71 -7.02 -15.83
C TYR A 395 -12.37 -7.80 -17.10
N SER A 396 -11.47 -7.27 -17.94
CA SER A 396 -11.21 -7.82 -19.28
C SER A 396 -10.66 -9.25 -19.27
N SER A 397 -9.99 -9.66 -18.18
CA SER A 397 -9.45 -11.01 -18.00
C SER A 397 -10.53 -12.04 -17.65
N SER A 398 -11.52 -11.66 -16.83
CA SER A 398 -12.61 -12.52 -16.37
C SER A 398 -13.86 -12.47 -17.26
N TRP A 399 -13.94 -11.52 -18.19
CA TRP A 399 -15.08 -11.36 -19.09
C TRP A 399 -15.17 -12.46 -20.15
N ARG A 400 -16.27 -13.21 -20.13
CA ARG A 400 -16.56 -14.29 -21.10
C ARG A 400 -17.24 -13.80 -22.39
N GLY A 401 -17.75 -12.57 -22.42
CA GLY A 401 -18.42 -11.98 -23.57
C GLY A 401 -17.47 -11.29 -24.55
N ASN A 402 -18.03 -10.50 -25.48
CA ASN A 402 -17.21 -9.73 -26.41
C ASN A 402 -16.47 -8.59 -25.69
N LYS A 403 -15.13 -8.68 -25.67
CA LYS A 403 -14.24 -7.71 -25.02
C LYS A 403 -14.32 -6.29 -25.61
N ALA A 404 -14.47 -6.15 -26.92
CA ALA A 404 -14.62 -4.85 -27.57
C ALA A 404 -15.96 -4.18 -27.19
N LEU A 405 -17.02 -4.97 -27.03
CA LEU A 405 -18.31 -4.46 -26.55
C LEU A 405 -18.22 -4.02 -25.10
N LEU A 406 -17.54 -4.78 -24.24
CA LEU A 406 -17.29 -4.40 -22.85
C LEU A 406 -16.52 -3.07 -22.78
N LEU A 407 -15.46 -2.91 -23.57
CA LEU A 407 -14.69 -1.65 -23.60
C LEU A 407 -15.59 -0.47 -23.99
N ALA A 408 -16.40 -0.60 -25.04
CA ALA A 408 -17.32 0.45 -25.47
C ALA A 408 -18.35 0.79 -24.39
N GLN A 409 -18.85 -0.21 -23.67
CA GLN A 409 -19.79 -0.06 -22.58
C GLN A 409 -19.18 0.64 -21.36
N VAL A 410 -17.96 0.26 -20.97
CA VAL A 410 -17.22 0.90 -19.87
C VAL A 410 -16.92 2.36 -20.20
N VAL A 411 -16.43 2.66 -21.42
CA VAL A 411 -16.19 4.04 -21.87
C VAL A 411 -17.48 4.87 -21.83
N LYS A 412 -18.60 4.30 -22.30
CA LYS A 412 -19.91 4.97 -22.26
C LYS A 412 -20.34 5.26 -20.82
N PHE A 413 -20.26 4.26 -19.93
CA PHE A 413 -20.62 4.43 -18.52
C PHE A 413 -19.78 5.51 -17.84
N THR A 414 -18.45 5.45 -17.98
CA THR A 414 -17.53 6.43 -17.40
C THR A 414 -17.84 7.84 -17.88
N SER A 415 -18.09 8.01 -19.19
CA SER A 415 -18.49 9.29 -19.77
C SER A 415 -19.80 9.80 -19.18
N GLU A 416 -20.83 8.96 -19.08
CA GLU A 416 -22.13 9.33 -18.50
C GLU A 416 -22.04 9.61 -16.99
N TYR A 417 -21.20 8.87 -16.26
CA TYR A 417 -20.98 9.06 -14.82
C TYR A 417 -20.37 10.45 -14.54
N ILE A 418 -19.35 10.83 -15.32
CA ILE A 418 -18.71 12.15 -15.21
C ILE A 418 -19.67 13.26 -15.67
N ALA A 419 -20.39 13.07 -16.78
CA ALA A 419 -21.31 14.06 -17.35
C ALA A 419 -22.56 14.33 -16.48
N ARG A 420 -22.97 13.38 -15.65
CA ARG A 420 -24.10 13.51 -14.70
C ARG A 420 -23.70 14.11 -13.35
N ASP A 421 -22.48 14.62 -13.22
CA ASP A 421 -21.92 15.14 -11.96
C ASP A 421 -21.97 14.12 -10.81
N MET A 422 -21.79 12.83 -11.15
CA MET A 422 -21.66 11.77 -10.13
C MET A 422 -20.32 11.83 -9.40
N ILE A 423 -19.38 12.69 -9.82
CA ILE A 423 -18.18 13.03 -9.05
C ILE A 423 -18.43 14.41 -8.45
N GLN A 424 -18.58 14.46 -7.13
CA GLN A 424 -18.87 15.66 -6.37
C GLN A 424 -17.61 16.10 -5.63
N LEU A 425 -17.08 17.26 -6.01
CA LEU A 425 -15.85 17.83 -5.46
C LEU A 425 -16.17 18.93 -4.45
N ASP A 426 -15.59 18.83 -3.25
CA ASP A 426 -15.65 19.85 -2.21
C ASP A 426 -14.23 20.38 -1.93
N PRO A 427 -13.94 21.69 -1.84
CA PRO A 427 -14.85 22.82 -1.95
C PRO A 427 -15.41 23.06 -3.36
N PRO A 428 -16.58 23.73 -3.50
CA PRO A 428 -17.27 23.93 -4.78
C PRO A 428 -16.42 24.55 -5.90
N ILE A 429 -15.36 25.30 -5.56
CA ILE A 429 -14.41 25.86 -6.52
C ILE A 429 -13.78 24.80 -7.43
N TYR A 430 -13.62 23.55 -6.96
CA TYR A 430 -13.12 22.45 -7.77
C TYR A 430 -14.20 21.85 -8.68
N GLN A 431 -15.47 22.00 -8.34
CA GLN A 431 -16.59 21.54 -9.15
C GLN A 431 -16.91 22.52 -10.29
N GLU A 432 -16.85 23.83 -9.99
CA GLU A 432 -17.25 24.92 -10.89
C GLU A 432 -16.18 25.26 -11.94
N ASP A 433 -14.90 25.09 -11.61
CA ASP A 433 -13.79 25.36 -12.51
C ASP A 433 -13.35 24.08 -13.24
N GLU A 434 -13.53 24.03 -14.56
CA GLU A 434 -13.21 22.84 -15.37
C GLU A 434 -11.73 22.43 -15.27
N THR A 435 -10.84 23.40 -15.14
CA THR A 435 -9.40 23.19 -15.03
C THR A 435 -9.07 22.53 -13.69
N ARG A 436 -9.58 23.06 -12.57
CA ARG A 436 -9.42 22.48 -11.23
C ARG A 436 -10.09 21.12 -11.12
N ARG A 437 -11.26 20.94 -11.74
CA ARG A 437 -11.99 19.66 -11.82
C ARG A 437 -11.14 18.57 -12.49
N LYS A 438 -10.56 18.88 -13.65
CA LYS A 438 -9.66 17.96 -14.38
C LYS A 438 -8.46 17.56 -13.53
N VAL A 439 -7.81 18.52 -12.88
CA VAL A 439 -6.64 18.25 -12.03
C VAL A 439 -7.00 17.42 -10.80
N ALA A 440 -8.12 17.71 -10.15
CA ALA A 440 -8.60 16.91 -9.01
C ALA A 440 -8.86 15.45 -9.41
N MET A 441 -9.50 15.23 -10.56
CA MET A 441 -9.74 13.86 -11.07
C MET A 441 -8.46 13.13 -11.47
N LEU A 442 -7.47 13.84 -12.04
CA LEU A 442 -6.16 13.26 -12.34
C LEU A 442 -5.41 12.87 -11.06
N PHE A 443 -5.48 13.71 -10.03
CA PHE A 443 -4.82 13.49 -8.75
C PHE A 443 -5.45 12.35 -7.93
N LEU A 444 -6.75 12.13 -8.11
CA LEU A 444 -7.56 11.13 -7.40
C LEU A 444 -8.06 10.03 -8.34
N MET A 445 -7.25 9.69 -9.35
CA MET A 445 -7.65 8.78 -10.41
C MET A 445 -8.02 7.40 -9.88
N SER A 446 -7.30 6.83 -8.90
CA SER A 446 -7.63 5.50 -8.38
C SER A 446 -8.97 5.51 -7.60
N ARG A 447 -9.33 6.63 -6.96
CA ARG A 447 -10.67 6.82 -6.36
C ARG A 447 -11.76 6.94 -7.43
N VAL A 448 -11.52 7.71 -8.49
CA VAL A 448 -12.45 7.83 -9.63
C VAL A 448 -12.67 6.47 -10.27
N VAL A 449 -11.59 5.76 -10.61
CA VAL A 449 -11.62 4.40 -11.17
C VAL A 449 -12.30 3.44 -10.20
N GLY A 450 -12.00 3.53 -8.90
CA GLY A 450 -12.61 2.72 -7.85
C GLY A 450 -14.13 2.89 -7.81
N ALA A 451 -14.63 4.12 -7.83
CA ALA A 451 -16.06 4.39 -7.85
C ALA A 451 -16.74 3.92 -9.15
N ILE A 452 -16.06 4.06 -10.29
CA ILE A 452 -16.54 3.53 -11.58
C ILE A 452 -16.63 2.01 -11.51
N CYS A 453 -15.56 1.34 -11.07
CA CYS A 453 -15.51 -0.11 -10.90
C CYS A 453 -16.59 -0.61 -9.95
N GLU A 454 -16.73 0.02 -8.78
CA GLU A 454 -17.76 -0.33 -7.81
C GLU A 454 -19.15 -0.21 -8.43
N ASN A 455 -19.48 0.94 -9.03
CA ASN A 455 -20.80 1.11 -9.65
C ASN A 455 -21.02 0.16 -10.85
N LEU A 456 -20.00 -0.14 -11.64
CA LEU A 456 -20.08 -1.17 -12.68
C LEU A 456 -20.35 -2.54 -12.07
N GLU A 457 -19.62 -2.95 -11.04
CA GLU A 457 -19.79 -4.23 -10.34
C GLU A 457 -21.22 -4.40 -9.84
N PHE A 458 -21.76 -3.39 -9.16
CA PHE A 458 -23.12 -3.44 -8.63
C PHE A 458 -24.20 -3.53 -9.73
N ASN A 459 -23.89 -3.15 -10.96
CA ASN A 459 -24.83 -3.26 -12.09
C ASN A 459 -24.58 -4.53 -12.95
N MET A 460 -23.34 -5.01 -13.01
CA MET A 460 -22.89 -6.14 -13.85
C MET A 460 -23.10 -7.51 -13.23
N VAL A 461 -23.19 -7.61 -11.90
CA VAL A 461 -23.30 -8.90 -11.23
C VAL A 461 -24.75 -9.39 -11.25
N GLU A 462 -24.96 -10.63 -11.72
CA GLU A 462 -26.25 -11.32 -11.63
C GLU A 462 -26.44 -11.94 -10.25
N ARG A 463 -25.39 -12.63 -9.75
CA ARG A 463 -25.29 -13.18 -8.40
C ARG A 463 -23.83 -13.25 -7.92
N ASN A 464 -23.62 -13.22 -6.60
CA ASN A 464 -22.33 -13.43 -5.97
C ASN A 464 -22.30 -14.83 -5.33
N GLU A 465 -21.35 -15.67 -5.75
CA GLU A 465 -21.14 -16.98 -5.14
C GLU A 465 -20.05 -16.87 -4.07
N PRO A 466 -20.35 -17.15 -2.78
CA PRO A 466 -19.34 -17.07 -1.73
C PRO A 466 -18.30 -18.20 -1.91
N VAL A 467 -17.03 -17.81 -2.06
CA VAL A 467 -15.90 -18.75 -2.03
C VAL A 467 -15.43 -18.85 -0.59
N LEU A 468 -15.65 -20.02 0.00
CA LEU A 468 -15.21 -20.32 1.36
C LEU A 468 -13.71 -20.65 1.38
N ASP A 469 -13.07 -20.41 2.52
CA ASP A 469 -11.72 -20.86 2.77
C ASP A 469 -11.64 -22.40 2.60
N PRO A 470 -10.72 -22.92 1.77
CA PRO A 470 -10.64 -24.35 1.46
C PRO A 470 -10.14 -25.19 2.63
N GLU A 471 -9.35 -24.61 3.54
CA GLU A 471 -8.85 -25.30 4.73
C GLU A 471 -9.84 -25.18 5.89
N ARG A 472 -10.51 -24.02 5.99
CA ARG A 472 -11.43 -23.73 7.09
C ARG A 472 -12.67 -22.99 6.63
N SER A 473 -13.60 -23.70 5.99
CA SER A 473 -14.82 -23.13 5.42
C SER A 473 -15.78 -22.51 6.44
N THR A 474 -15.69 -22.93 7.70
CA THR A 474 -16.48 -22.40 8.83
C THR A 474 -15.57 -21.62 9.78
N GLY A 475 -15.92 -20.37 10.08
CA GLY A 475 -15.41 -19.66 11.23
C GLY A 475 -16.27 -19.94 12.47
N SER A 476 -15.67 -19.87 13.65
CA SER A 476 -16.37 -20.06 14.91
C SER A 476 -15.72 -19.26 16.02
N THR A 477 -16.52 -18.79 16.98
CA THR A 477 -16.02 -18.30 18.28
C THR A 477 -15.13 -19.33 18.99
N GLY A 478 -15.40 -20.63 18.86
CA GLY A 478 -14.59 -21.70 19.47
C GLY A 478 -13.19 -21.85 18.87
N PHE A 479 -12.92 -21.17 17.76
CA PHE A 479 -11.65 -21.20 17.07
C PHE A 479 -10.71 -20.04 17.43
N MET A 480 -11.15 -19.15 18.32
CA MET A 480 -10.34 -18.05 18.81
C MET A 480 -9.16 -18.59 19.62
N ASN A 481 -7.94 -18.20 19.24
CA ASN A 481 -6.76 -18.51 20.02
C ASN A 481 -6.81 -17.79 21.36
N LYS A 482 -6.35 -18.46 22.42
CA LYS A 482 -6.14 -17.85 23.73
C LYS A 482 -5.21 -16.64 23.61
N TRP A 483 -5.59 -15.53 24.23
CA TRP A 483 -4.80 -14.31 24.28
C TRP A 483 -4.96 -13.60 25.63
N HIS A 484 -4.09 -12.62 25.89
CA HIS A 484 -3.98 -11.96 27.19
C HIS A 484 -4.13 -10.45 27.04
N THR A 485 -4.80 -9.80 28.01
CA THR A 485 -4.95 -8.35 28.01
C THR A 485 -4.89 -7.77 29.41
N THR A 486 -4.43 -6.53 29.53
CA THR A 486 -4.49 -5.74 30.77
C THR A 486 -5.62 -4.70 30.74
N ARG A 487 -6.41 -4.68 29.65
CA ARG A 487 -7.58 -3.82 29.50
C ARG A 487 -8.71 -4.29 30.44
N PRO A 488 -9.59 -3.39 30.92
CA PRO A 488 -10.75 -3.77 31.72
C PRO A 488 -11.61 -4.82 30.99
N CYS A 489 -11.98 -5.89 31.69
CA CYS A 489 -12.79 -6.99 31.15
C CYS A 489 -13.88 -7.36 32.14
N GLU A 490 -15.06 -7.75 31.65
CA GLU A 490 -16.16 -8.29 32.48
C GLU A 490 -16.62 -9.64 31.94
N HIS A 491 -17.11 -10.47 32.85
CA HIS A 491 -17.74 -11.73 32.49
C HIS A 491 -19.11 -11.48 31.85
N VAL A 492 -19.33 -12.16 30.73
CA VAL A 492 -20.55 -12.07 29.92
C VAL A 492 -21.32 -13.38 29.98
N ARG A 493 -22.65 -13.34 29.93
CA ARG A 493 -23.50 -14.52 30.15
C ARG A 493 -23.83 -15.26 28.86
N LYS A 494 -24.15 -14.53 27.80
CA LYS A 494 -24.65 -15.05 26.52
C LYS A 494 -23.57 -15.13 25.43
N SER A 495 -22.31 -15.31 25.82
CA SER A 495 -21.18 -15.36 24.91
C SER A 495 -20.36 -16.61 25.18
N HIS A 496 -19.90 -17.26 24.12
CA HIS A 496 -18.97 -18.39 24.20
C HIS A 496 -17.62 -17.94 24.78
N ILE A 497 -17.23 -16.68 24.56
CA ILE A 497 -15.99 -16.13 25.09
C ILE A 497 -16.17 -15.81 26.58
N ASN A 498 -15.20 -16.21 27.40
CA ASN A 498 -15.26 -16.14 28.86
C ASN A 498 -15.48 -14.72 29.41
N MET A 499 -14.90 -13.71 28.76
CA MET A 499 -14.96 -12.28 29.12
C MET A 499 -15.01 -11.40 27.87
N SER A 500 -15.63 -10.23 27.99
CA SER A 500 -15.58 -9.18 26.96
C SER A 500 -14.68 -8.04 27.43
N VAL A 501 -13.96 -7.41 26.51
CA VAL A 501 -13.04 -6.30 26.81
C VAL A 501 -13.76 -4.97 26.64
N PHE A 502 -13.68 -4.15 27.68
CA PHE A 502 -14.33 -2.84 27.79
C PHE A 502 -13.27 -1.73 27.80
N ASP A 503 -13.36 -0.79 26.87
CA ASP A 503 -12.39 0.29 26.71
C ASP A 503 -12.97 1.69 26.96
N GLY A 504 -14.17 1.76 27.55
CA GLY A 504 -14.89 3.00 27.84
C GLY A 504 -15.58 3.61 26.62
N SER A 505 -15.64 2.89 25.50
CA SER A 505 -16.33 3.31 24.28
C SER A 505 -17.83 3.00 24.32
N TRP A 506 -18.55 3.41 23.28
CA TRP A 506 -19.98 3.09 23.14
C TRP A 506 -20.23 1.58 22.99
N GLU A 507 -19.24 0.80 22.53
CA GLU A 507 -19.33 -0.65 22.38
C GLU A 507 -19.65 -1.35 23.71
N ASP A 508 -19.13 -0.82 24.82
CA ASP A 508 -19.38 -1.33 26.17
C ASP A 508 -20.87 -1.37 26.48
N SER A 509 -21.58 -0.28 26.16
CA SER A 509 -23.02 -0.17 26.37
C SER A 509 -23.80 -1.11 25.44
N HIS A 510 -23.31 -1.36 24.23
CA HIS A 510 -23.93 -2.30 23.29
C HIS A 510 -23.77 -3.74 23.77
N ALA A 511 -22.58 -4.12 24.24
CA ALA A 511 -22.32 -5.44 24.83
C ALA A 511 -23.26 -5.72 26.02
N PHE A 512 -23.42 -4.75 26.94
CA PHE A 512 -24.38 -4.90 28.05
C PHE A 512 -25.83 -4.98 27.60
N ALA A 513 -26.22 -4.24 26.56
CA ALA A 513 -27.56 -4.34 25.98
C ALA A 513 -27.81 -5.72 25.37
N LEU A 514 -26.86 -6.24 24.57
CA LEU A 514 -26.93 -7.57 23.97
C LEU A 514 -27.05 -8.69 25.02
N ASP A 515 -26.22 -8.64 26.08
CA ASP A 515 -26.20 -9.69 27.11
C ASP A 515 -27.51 -9.75 27.93
N ARG A 516 -28.23 -8.63 28.03
CA ARG A 516 -29.51 -8.50 28.77
C ARG A 516 -30.74 -8.63 27.89
N ASN A 517 -30.61 -8.50 26.57
CA ASN A 517 -31.75 -8.49 25.67
C ASN A 517 -32.39 -9.88 25.56
N LYS A 518 -33.71 -9.96 25.73
CA LYS A 518 -34.48 -11.23 25.73
C LYS A 518 -34.55 -11.94 24.37
N HIS A 519 -34.33 -11.21 23.27
CA HIS A 519 -34.34 -11.73 21.91
C HIS A 519 -32.97 -12.19 21.42
N VAL A 520 -31.91 -11.96 22.21
CA VAL A 520 -30.56 -12.45 21.94
C VAL A 520 -30.39 -13.80 22.63
N GLU A 521 -30.04 -14.82 21.85
CA GLU A 521 -29.67 -16.14 22.37
C GLU A 521 -28.17 -16.19 22.68
N ALA A 522 -27.33 -15.79 21.72
CA ALA A 522 -25.88 -15.69 21.88
C ALA A 522 -25.34 -14.43 21.20
N TRP A 523 -24.22 -13.89 21.67
CA TRP A 523 -23.50 -12.81 21.01
C TRP A 523 -21.99 -12.96 21.24
N ALA A 524 -21.19 -12.36 20.37
CA ALA A 524 -19.75 -12.23 20.55
C ALA A 524 -19.27 -10.89 19.99
N LYS A 525 -18.36 -10.23 20.73
CA LYS A 525 -17.57 -9.12 20.20
C LYS A 525 -16.52 -9.70 19.24
N ASN A 526 -16.34 -9.10 18.08
CA ASN A 526 -15.36 -9.52 17.08
C ASN A 526 -13.92 -9.11 17.44
N ASP A 527 -13.50 -9.45 18.66
CA ASP A 527 -12.14 -9.20 19.15
C ASP A 527 -11.33 -10.49 18.99
N HIS A 528 -10.33 -10.49 18.12
CA HIS A 528 -9.50 -11.65 17.77
C HIS A 528 -10.24 -12.87 17.18
N LEU A 529 -11.54 -12.77 16.90
CA LEU A 529 -12.32 -13.81 16.21
C LEU A 529 -11.97 -13.93 14.72
N ASN A 530 -11.42 -12.87 14.13
CA ASN A 530 -11.12 -12.76 12.70
C ASN A 530 -12.35 -12.97 11.79
N PHE A 531 -13.53 -12.52 12.21
CA PHE A 531 -14.66 -12.38 11.29
C PHE A 531 -14.43 -11.14 10.43
N VAL A 532 -14.10 -11.36 9.15
CA VAL A 532 -13.68 -10.30 8.21
C VAL A 532 -14.62 -10.26 7.02
N ILE A 533 -15.11 -9.07 6.71
CA ILE A 533 -15.76 -8.74 5.44
C ILE A 533 -14.75 -7.93 4.63
N TYR A 534 -14.40 -8.39 3.43
CA TYR A 534 -13.54 -7.65 2.52
C TYR A 534 -14.37 -6.63 1.74
N TYR A 535 -13.90 -5.38 1.67
CA TYR A 535 -14.55 -4.32 0.93
C TYR A 535 -13.55 -3.49 0.13
N ILE A 536 -14.00 -2.77 -0.88
CA ILE A 536 -13.16 -1.82 -1.63
C ILE A 536 -13.56 -0.42 -1.17
N TYR A 537 -12.58 0.40 -0.81
CA TYR A 537 -12.81 1.80 -0.46
C TYR A 537 -11.67 2.65 -0.99
N GLN A 538 -12.02 3.70 -1.73
CA GLN A 538 -11.07 4.61 -2.37
C GLN A 538 -10.04 3.89 -3.26
N GLY A 539 -10.49 2.89 -4.02
CA GLY A 539 -9.64 2.11 -4.95
C GLY A 539 -8.84 0.98 -4.30
N SER A 540 -8.71 0.96 -2.97
CA SER A 540 -7.97 -0.07 -2.22
C SER A 540 -8.91 -1.11 -1.59
N VAL A 541 -8.51 -2.39 -1.62
CA VAL A 541 -9.22 -3.43 -0.86
C VAL A 541 -8.82 -3.31 0.61
N ARG A 542 -9.81 -3.26 1.48
CA ARG A 542 -9.66 -3.12 2.93
C ARG A 542 -10.40 -4.24 3.67
N ARG A 543 -10.00 -4.45 4.92
CA ARG A 543 -10.66 -5.38 5.85
C ARG A 543 -11.65 -4.63 6.71
N TYR A 544 -12.87 -5.11 6.77
CA TYR A 544 -13.89 -4.65 7.70
C TYR A 544 -14.13 -5.75 8.74
N LEU A 545 -13.90 -5.43 10.00
CA LEU A 545 -14.24 -6.28 11.14
C LEU A 545 -15.46 -5.65 11.81
N PRO A 546 -16.67 -6.20 11.63
CA PRO A 546 -17.86 -5.70 12.31
C PRO A 546 -17.75 -5.89 13.82
N ASP A 547 -18.33 -5.00 14.62
CA ASP A 547 -18.14 -5.01 16.08
C ASP A 547 -18.72 -6.26 16.77
N PHE A 548 -19.94 -6.67 16.40
CA PHE A 548 -20.64 -7.77 17.05
C PHE A 548 -21.27 -8.76 16.06
N ILE A 549 -21.25 -10.03 16.44
CA ILE A 549 -22.00 -11.12 15.80
C ILE A 549 -23.02 -11.63 16.82
N VAL A 550 -24.28 -11.74 16.42
CA VAL A 550 -25.39 -12.04 17.32
C VAL A 550 -26.22 -13.18 16.72
N ARG A 551 -26.57 -14.17 17.54
CA ARG A 551 -27.60 -15.17 17.23
C ARG A 551 -28.86 -14.85 18.03
N LEU A 552 -29.97 -14.68 17.34
CA LEU A 552 -31.27 -14.32 17.90
C LEU A 552 -32.06 -15.56 18.30
N THR A 553 -33.04 -15.39 19.20
CA THR A 553 -33.90 -16.48 19.69
C THR A 553 -34.80 -17.10 18.62
N ASN A 554 -34.98 -16.44 17.46
CA ASN A 554 -35.69 -17.00 16.30
C ASN A 554 -34.77 -17.87 15.41
N GLY A 555 -33.48 -18.00 15.76
CA GLY A 555 -32.49 -18.76 15.00
C GLY A 555 -31.77 -17.95 13.91
N GLU A 556 -32.11 -16.67 13.72
CA GLU A 556 -31.46 -15.80 12.74
C GLU A 556 -30.20 -15.14 13.32
N HIS A 557 -29.32 -14.68 12.44
CA HIS A 557 -28.05 -14.05 12.78
C HIS A 557 -28.08 -12.57 12.45
N LEU A 558 -27.40 -11.77 13.25
CA LEU A 558 -27.28 -10.32 13.09
C LEU A 558 -25.83 -9.89 13.25
N ILE A 559 -25.32 -9.20 12.23
CA ILE A 559 -24.10 -8.41 12.31
C ILE A 559 -24.50 -7.01 12.75
N LEU A 560 -23.94 -6.55 13.88
CA LEU A 560 -24.23 -5.25 14.45
C LEU A 560 -22.95 -4.39 14.48
N GLU A 561 -22.95 -3.29 13.74
CA GLU A 561 -21.89 -2.26 13.76
C GLU A 561 -22.30 -1.10 14.67
N THR A 562 -21.37 -0.58 15.45
CA THR A 562 -21.57 0.61 16.27
C THR A 562 -20.77 1.78 15.69
N LYS A 563 -21.45 2.88 15.37
CA LYS A 563 -20.79 4.02 14.73
C LYS A 563 -21.39 5.35 15.16
N GLY A 564 -20.62 6.17 15.87
CA GLY A 564 -21.09 7.48 16.31
C GLY A 564 -21.25 8.51 15.19
N ILE A 565 -20.33 8.52 14.22
CA ILE A 565 -20.37 9.40 13.04
C ILE A 565 -20.34 8.52 11.79
N VAL A 566 -21.39 8.64 10.96
CA VAL A 566 -21.48 7.95 9.68
C VAL A 566 -20.75 8.78 8.63
N ASP A 567 -19.51 8.39 8.34
CA ASP A 567 -18.70 8.92 7.25
C ASP A 567 -18.87 8.07 5.97
N ASP A 568 -18.30 8.52 4.85
CA ASP A 568 -18.37 7.79 3.57
C ASP A 568 -17.85 6.36 3.69
N GLN A 569 -16.82 6.15 4.51
CA GLN A 569 -16.25 4.83 4.74
C GLN A 569 -17.24 3.90 5.46
N ALA A 570 -17.98 4.40 6.46
CA ALA A 570 -19.03 3.64 7.13
C ALA A 570 -20.15 3.24 6.16
N ILE A 571 -20.54 4.14 5.26
CA ILE A 571 -21.54 3.85 4.21
C ILE A 571 -21.04 2.75 3.27
N THR A 572 -19.78 2.79 2.85
CA THR A 572 -19.20 1.74 2.00
C THR A 572 -19.12 0.41 2.75
N LYS A 573 -18.66 0.39 4.01
CA LYS A 573 -18.64 -0.83 4.85
C LYS A 573 -20.03 -1.47 4.95
N ALA A 574 -21.05 -0.66 5.25
CA ALA A 574 -22.43 -1.11 5.35
C ALA A 574 -22.91 -1.77 4.05
N ARG A 575 -22.62 -1.17 2.89
CA ARG A 575 -22.99 -1.72 1.57
C ARG A 575 -22.34 -3.08 1.31
N TYR A 576 -21.06 -3.24 1.63
CA TYR A 576 -20.36 -4.52 1.46
C TYR A 576 -20.84 -5.57 2.47
N ALA A 577 -21.25 -5.15 3.67
CA ALA A 577 -21.88 -6.04 4.63
C ALA A 577 -23.25 -6.52 4.12
N GLU A 578 -24.09 -5.62 3.60
CA GLU A 578 -25.36 -5.99 2.96
C GLU A 578 -25.17 -6.98 1.81
N GLN A 579 -24.17 -6.76 0.94
CA GLN A 579 -23.83 -7.70 -0.12
C GLN A 579 -23.41 -9.07 0.42
N TRP A 580 -22.63 -9.08 1.51
CA TRP A 580 -22.23 -10.31 2.18
C TRP A 580 -23.46 -11.06 2.71
N ILE A 581 -24.39 -10.34 3.33
CA ILE A 581 -25.65 -10.89 3.84
C ILE A 581 -26.49 -11.49 2.72
N ASP A 582 -26.72 -10.74 1.63
CA ASP A 582 -27.51 -11.21 0.49
C ASP A 582 -26.93 -12.51 -0.07
N SER A 583 -25.62 -12.58 -0.25
CA SER A 583 -24.93 -13.74 -0.81
C SER A 583 -24.99 -14.96 0.12
N VAL A 584 -24.87 -14.76 1.43
CA VAL A 584 -24.96 -15.82 2.44
C VAL A 584 -26.40 -16.34 2.55
N ASN A 585 -27.38 -15.45 2.47
CA ASN A 585 -28.80 -15.80 2.49
C ASN A 585 -29.23 -16.53 1.22
N GLU A 586 -28.73 -16.14 0.04
CA GLU A 586 -28.96 -16.83 -1.23
C GLU A 586 -28.36 -18.25 -1.24
N ASP A 587 -27.18 -18.43 -0.65
CA ASP A 587 -26.52 -19.73 -0.50
C ASP A 587 -27.32 -20.68 0.42
N GLY A 588 -28.00 -20.13 1.44
CA GLY A 588 -28.97 -20.84 2.28
C GLY A 588 -28.38 -21.86 3.26
N ARG A 589 -27.08 -22.20 3.18
CA ARG A 589 -26.44 -23.17 4.09
C ARG A 589 -26.18 -22.65 5.50
N TRP A 590 -26.24 -21.33 5.70
CA TRP A 590 -25.77 -20.65 6.92
C TRP A 590 -26.89 -19.98 7.72
N GLY A 591 -28.15 -20.34 7.44
CA GLY A 591 -29.32 -19.68 8.02
C GLY A 591 -29.52 -18.27 7.45
N THR A 592 -30.41 -17.52 8.07
CA THR A 592 -30.72 -16.14 7.68
C THR A 592 -29.88 -15.17 8.48
N TRP A 593 -29.20 -14.27 7.79
CA TRP A 593 -28.37 -13.22 8.34
C TRP A 593 -28.95 -11.84 8.05
N HIS A 594 -28.67 -10.88 8.93
CA HIS A 594 -29.02 -9.47 8.79
C HIS A 594 -27.83 -8.59 9.13
N TYR A 595 -27.77 -7.41 8.52
CA TYR A 595 -26.83 -6.35 8.89
C TYR A 595 -27.59 -5.14 9.42
N ARG A 596 -27.14 -4.56 10.54
CA ARG A 596 -27.64 -3.29 11.06
C ARG A 596 -26.48 -2.45 11.62
N MET A 597 -26.57 -1.14 11.40
CA MET A 597 -25.68 -0.15 12.00
C MET A 597 -26.45 0.62 13.07
N SER A 598 -25.91 0.66 14.28
CA SER A 598 -26.44 1.40 15.42
C SER A 598 -25.62 2.67 15.62
N THR A 599 -26.30 3.81 15.61
CA THR A 599 -25.64 5.10 15.85
C THR A 599 -25.73 5.54 17.30
N HIS A 600 -26.51 4.85 18.13
CA HIS A 600 -26.61 5.14 19.55
C HIS A 600 -26.98 3.88 20.35
N PRO A 601 -26.40 3.64 21.55
CA PRO A 601 -26.71 2.44 22.34
C PRO A 601 -28.20 2.21 22.65
N SER A 602 -29.01 3.28 22.70
CA SER A 602 -30.46 3.17 22.92
C SER A 602 -31.23 2.54 21.75
N GLU A 603 -30.63 2.48 20.56
CA GLU A 603 -31.26 1.93 19.35
C GLU A 603 -31.17 0.40 19.31
N VAL A 604 -30.22 -0.19 20.04
CA VAL A 604 -29.90 -1.63 20.00
C VAL A 604 -31.14 -2.50 20.25
N ASP A 605 -31.94 -2.17 21.26
CA ASP A 605 -33.14 -2.95 21.56
C ASP A 605 -34.19 -2.87 20.44
N ALA A 606 -34.34 -1.71 19.80
CA ALA A 606 -35.27 -1.53 18.69
C ALA A 606 -34.79 -2.27 17.44
N VAL A 607 -33.48 -2.19 17.14
CA VAL A 607 -32.83 -2.88 16.03
C VAL A 607 -32.98 -4.40 16.17
N ILE A 608 -32.70 -4.93 17.35
CA ILE A 608 -32.86 -6.37 17.63
C ILE A 608 -34.32 -6.78 17.51
N ALA A 609 -35.26 -5.99 18.05
CA ALA A 609 -36.68 -6.31 18.00
C ALA A 609 -37.28 -6.22 16.59
N GLU A 610 -36.66 -5.47 15.66
CA GLU A 610 -37.06 -5.45 14.26
C GLU A 610 -36.71 -6.76 13.55
N VAL A 611 -35.51 -7.26 13.79
CA VAL A 611 -35.00 -8.49 13.17
C VAL A 611 -35.59 -9.75 13.84
N ALA A 612 -35.89 -9.69 15.13
CA ALA A 612 -36.45 -10.82 15.88
C ALA A 612 -37.96 -11.05 15.68
N LYS A 613 -38.65 -10.24 14.86
CA LYS A 613 -40.07 -10.39 14.50
C LYS A 613 -40.23 -11.36 13.35
#